data_AF-A0AAD5YQP9-F1
#
_entry.id   AF-A0AAD5YQP9-F1
#
_cell.length_a   1.000
_cell.length_b   1.000
_cell.length_c   1.000
_cell.angle_alpha   90.00
_cell.angle_beta   90.00
_cell.angle_gamma   90.00
#
_symmetry.space_group_name_H-M   'P 1'
#
loop_
_entity.id
_entity.type
_entity.pdbx_description
1 polymer ?
#
loop_
_entity_poly.entity_id
_entity_poly.type
_entity_poly.pdbx_seq_one_letter_code
_entity_poly.pdbx_strand_id
1 'polypeptide(L)'
;MSRFNKVKYDKATSLVEVEAGCLWDQVYRTLAPTGRNVIGGASSEGVGVGGWLLGGGYSLKSNKYGLGIDNIVKYDIVTGNGTIIREGGGNNFGIVTSFTLKTYEQGPTYGGFLIIPGKRVDKVKSAILEFVDNEKRQEATIVAAFRHSLENEESNVSVLCVFDGKKPTKNPPFQEFIRLAGSAGDVFKADPARWQLGKAGFDDAKDLFQAIGRKSSSRPKPSKSSPNKEIARSVYSGTGSSTSDDSECGFEMMSFRKFYGVEANDGRSMARSITSARSTTESDDDRTLYGSQGDSDGGDYTKKAVWRVRKKYETEGILPRAMVTEEVDSMGERNERGRFGCLMISRYTQELLDKMAEEAEKSAFHLKKRRGLSIVIDCWPVHPKIFANSPPGAAWPHKPSEPYGPMLVYFRWRNKTDDGFWITKLKGTLNRIRALARNKGLTPIKPALYNNLSLETVPVHKIYRENLSWLMKVKAKYDPNDVMGQAGGHKIPLPGNAKTRGNDDSDSD
;
A
#
# COMPACT_ATOMS: atom_id res chain seq x y z
N MET A 1 -0.82 -12.52 6.41
CA MET A 1 -0.44 -13.95 6.33
C MET A 1 1.09 -14.21 6.35
N SER A 2 1.93 -13.47 7.08
CA SER A 2 3.40 -13.43 7.10
C SER A 2 4.16 -14.73 7.39
N ARG A 3 3.51 -15.79 7.91
CA ARG A 3 4.10 -17.14 7.93
C ARG A 3 4.02 -17.85 6.56
N PHE A 4 3.04 -17.48 5.73
CA PHE A 4 2.93 -17.85 4.32
C PHE A 4 3.85 -16.94 3.49
N ASN A 5 5.16 -17.17 3.58
CA ASN A 5 6.19 -16.29 3.04
C ASN A 5 7.14 -16.97 2.04
N LYS A 6 6.78 -18.11 1.46
CA LYS A 6 7.62 -18.79 0.47
C LYS A 6 7.43 -18.23 -0.94
N VAL A 7 8.55 -18.18 -1.67
CA VAL A 7 8.62 -17.81 -3.09
C VAL A 7 9.41 -18.91 -3.82
N LYS A 8 8.78 -19.56 -4.80
CA LYS A 8 9.36 -20.69 -5.54
C LYS A 8 9.23 -20.47 -7.04
N TYR A 9 10.36 -20.21 -7.71
CA TYR A 9 10.42 -20.08 -9.17
C TYR A 9 10.64 -21.43 -9.84
N ASP A 10 9.84 -21.72 -10.87
CA ASP A 10 9.98 -22.88 -11.73
C ASP A 10 10.56 -22.44 -13.09
N LYS A 11 11.79 -22.90 -13.37
CA LYS A 11 12.50 -22.61 -14.63
C LYS A 11 11.84 -23.26 -15.85
N ALA A 12 11.22 -24.44 -15.70
CA ALA A 12 10.65 -25.18 -16.81
C ALA A 12 9.39 -24.49 -17.34
N THR A 13 8.54 -23.98 -16.43
CA THR A 13 7.29 -23.30 -16.79
C THR A 13 7.42 -21.78 -16.85
N SER A 14 8.52 -21.22 -16.34
CA SER A 14 8.67 -19.77 -16.14
C SER A 14 7.58 -19.14 -15.28
N LEU A 15 7.03 -19.91 -14.33
CA LEU A 15 6.07 -19.44 -13.35
C LEU A 15 6.73 -19.31 -11.98
N VAL A 16 6.15 -18.48 -11.11
CA VAL A 16 6.55 -18.38 -9.71
C VAL A 16 5.35 -18.61 -8.81
N GLU A 17 5.50 -19.48 -7.83
CA GLU A 17 4.57 -19.62 -6.71
C GLU A 17 4.97 -18.65 -5.60
N VAL A 18 4.02 -17.84 -5.14
CA VAL A 18 4.21 -16.83 -4.11
C VAL A 18 3.12 -17.00 -3.06
N GLU A 19 3.51 -17.30 -1.83
CA GLU A 19 2.59 -17.39 -0.72
C GLU A 19 2.04 -16.00 -0.32
N ALA A 20 0.78 -15.95 0.13
CA ALA A 20 0.00 -14.70 0.24
C ALA A 20 0.51 -13.70 1.31
N GLY A 21 1.39 -14.15 2.21
CA GLY A 21 2.06 -13.32 3.20
C GLY A 21 3.37 -12.69 2.73
N CYS A 22 3.86 -13.02 1.54
CA CYS A 22 5.06 -12.42 0.98
C CYS A 22 4.88 -10.90 0.81
N LEU A 23 6.01 -10.19 0.86
CA LEU A 23 6.11 -8.79 0.47
C LEU A 23 6.73 -8.69 -0.93
N TRP A 24 6.40 -7.63 -1.68
CA TRP A 24 6.91 -7.48 -3.05
C TRP A 24 8.43 -7.39 -3.13
N ASP A 25 9.09 -6.72 -2.19
CA ASP A 25 10.54 -6.65 -2.11
C ASP A 25 11.19 -8.02 -1.90
N GLN A 26 10.56 -8.91 -1.12
CA GLN A 26 10.99 -10.29 -0.96
C GLN A 26 10.88 -11.08 -2.28
N VAL A 27 9.76 -10.94 -3.00
CA VAL A 27 9.54 -11.61 -4.29
C VAL A 27 10.58 -11.16 -5.32
N TYR A 28 10.78 -9.85 -5.45
CA TYR A 28 11.77 -9.26 -6.36
C TYR A 28 13.19 -9.72 -6.03
N ARG A 29 13.62 -9.68 -4.76
CA ARG A 29 14.93 -10.17 -4.33
C ARG A 29 15.13 -11.66 -4.66
N THR A 30 14.08 -12.47 -4.50
CA THR A 30 14.15 -13.92 -4.77
C THR A 30 14.27 -14.22 -6.26
N LEU A 31 13.57 -13.47 -7.11
CA LEU A 31 13.59 -13.68 -8.54
C LEU A 31 14.81 -13.04 -9.23
N ALA A 32 15.43 -12.04 -8.60
CA ALA A 32 16.55 -11.31 -9.19
C ALA A 32 17.69 -12.17 -9.75
N PRO A 33 18.21 -13.18 -9.03
CA PRO A 33 19.29 -14.03 -9.54
C PRO A 33 18.90 -14.88 -10.75
N THR A 34 17.61 -15.00 -11.05
CA THR A 34 17.09 -15.81 -12.16
C THR A 34 16.97 -15.03 -13.47
N GLY A 35 17.16 -13.70 -13.44
CA GLY A 35 16.93 -12.82 -14.60
C GLY A 35 15.43 -12.66 -14.95
N ARG A 36 14.53 -13.00 -14.01
CA ARG A 36 13.08 -12.96 -14.18
C ARG A 36 12.41 -12.05 -13.17
N ASN A 37 11.30 -11.44 -13.54
CA ASN A 37 10.51 -10.60 -12.64
C ASN A 37 9.00 -10.83 -12.85
N VAL A 38 8.17 -10.24 -12.00
CA VAL A 38 6.71 -10.34 -12.04
C VAL A 38 6.08 -8.95 -12.13
N ILE A 39 4.78 -8.91 -12.42
CA ILE A 39 3.99 -7.68 -12.40
C ILE A 39 3.47 -7.44 -10.99
N GLY A 40 4.29 -6.79 -10.17
CA GLY A 40 3.99 -6.49 -8.77
C GLY A 40 3.94 -5.01 -8.45
N GLY A 41 3.83 -4.68 -7.16
CA GLY A 41 3.77 -3.32 -6.65
C GLY A 41 4.98 -2.46 -7.01
N ALA A 42 4.71 -1.21 -7.38
CA ALA A 42 5.71 -0.18 -7.66
C ALA A 42 6.52 0.22 -6.41
N SER A 43 5.84 0.31 -5.26
CA SER A 43 6.47 0.46 -3.94
C SER A 43 6.68 -0.93 -3.38
N SER A 44 7.88 -1.48 -3.53
CA SER A 44 8.17 -2.88 -3.18
C SER A 44 8.28 -3.11 -1.67
N GLU A 45 8.79 -2.13 -0.92
CA GLU A 45 9.04 -2.24 0.52
C GLU A 45 7.73 -2.15 1.33
N GLY A 46 7.43 -3.21 2.07
CA GLY A 46 6.28 -3.23 2.99
C GLY A 46 4.92 -3.28 2.29
N VAL A 47 4.83 -3.78 1.06
CA VAL A 47 3.54 -4.05 0.40
C VAL A 47 3.33 -5.55 0.28
N GLY A 48 2.24 -6.03 0.88
CA GLY A 48 1.88 -7.44 0.89
C GLY A 48 1.29 -7.89 -0.44
N VAL A 49 1.78 -9.03 -0.94
CA VAL A 49 1.37 -9.61 -2.23
C VAL A 49 -0.12 -9.91 -2.26
N GLY A 50 -0.64 -10.56 -1.21
CA GLY A 50 -2.03 -11.04 -1.18
C GLY A 50 -3.06 -9.94 -1.34
N GLY A 51 -3.03 -8.91 -0.48
CA GLY A 51 -3.97 -7.80 -0.58
C GLY A 51 -3.84 -7.05 -1.90
N TRP A 52 -2.61 -6.80 -2.36
CA TRP A 52 -2.34 -6.02 -3.57
C TRP A 52 -2.87 -6.69 -4.83
N LEU A 53 -2.64 -8.01 -5.00
CA LEU A 53 -3.10 -8.77 -6.15
C LEU A 53 -4.63 -8.88 -6.19
N LEU A 54 -5.26 -9.13 -5.03
CA LEU A 54 -6.71 -9.30 -4.94
C LEU A 54 -7.50 -8.01 -5.18
N GLY A 55 -6.86 -6.84 -5.10
CA GLY A 55 -7.47 -5.56 -5.44
C GLY A 55 -7.17 -5.05 -6.85
N GLY A 56 -6.50 -5.84 -7.70
CA GLY A 56 -6.21 -5.53 -9.10
C GLY A 56 -4.72 -5.37 -9.39
N GLY A 57 -4.07 -4.42 -8.74
CA GLY A 57 -2.61 -4.25 -8.78
C GLY A 57 -2.08 -3.47 -10.00
N TYR A 58 -1.98 -2.14 -9.87
CA TYR A 58 -1.27 -1.31 -10.86
C TYR A 58 0.24 -1.32 -10.61
N SER A 59 1.01 -1.68 -11.65
CA SER A 59 2.47 -1.77 -11.64
C SER A 59 3.08 -0.74 -12.59
N LEU A 60 4.35 -0.38 -12.41
CA LEU A 60 5.07 0.45 -13.38
C LEU A 60 5.26 -0.27 -14.73
N LYS A 61 5.02 -1.59 -14.77
CA LYS A 61 5.01 -2.42 -15.98
C LYS A 61 3.62 -2.65 -16.56
N SER A 62 2.56 -2.11 -15.94
CA SER A 62 1.20 -2.40 -16.38
C SER A 62 0.91 -1.93 -17.78
N ASN A 63 1.57 -0.85 -18.22
CA ASN A 63 1.50 -0.38 -19.60
C ASN A 63 1.82 -1.47 -20.62
N LYS A 64 2.70 -2.43 -20.31
CA LYS A 64 3.13 -3.52 -21.20
C LYS A 64 2.41 -4.84 -20.94
N TYR A 65 2.20 -5.20 -19.68
CA TYR A 65 1.75 -6.54 -19.28
C TYR A 65 0.38 -6.60 -18.61
N GLY A 66 -0.36 -5.48 -18.55
CA GLY A 66 -1.64 -5.41 -17.85
C GLY A 66 -1.48 -5.32 -16.32
N LEU A 67 -2.58 -5.49 -15.59
CA LEU A 67 -2.55 -5.40 -14.14
C LEU A 67 -1.94 -6.66 -13.50
N GLY A 68 -1.54 -6.57 -12.23
CA GLY A 68 -1.04 -7.72 -11.47
C GLY A 68 -2.02 -8.89 -11.47
N ILE A 69 -3.32 -8.60 -11.33
CA ILE A 69 -4.38 -9.61 -11.37
C ILE A 69 -4.47 -10.34 -12.73
N ASP A 70 -4.13 -9.68 -13.84
CA ASP A 70 -4.14 -10.26 -15.19
C ASP A 70 -2.99 -11.28 -15.38
N ASN A 71 -2.03 -11.27 -14.46
CA ASN A 71 -0.81 -12.07 -14.50
C ASN A 71 -0.85 -13.29 -13.56
N ILE A 72 -1.99 -13.53 -12.90
CA ILE A 72 -2.21 -14.70 -12.05
C ILE A 72 -2.68 -15.86 -12.91
N VAL A 73 -1.99 -16.99 -12.80
CA VAL A 73 -2.31 -18.25 -13.46
C VAL A 73 -3.20 -19.12 -12.58
N LYS A 74 -2.96 -19.09 -11.27
CA LYS A 74 -3.63 -19.95 -10.30
C LYS A 74 -3.67 -19.30 -8.92
N TYR A 75 -4.70 -19.62 -8.15
CA TYR A 75 -4.83 -19.33 -6.73
C TYR A 75 -4.92 -20.65 -5.96
N ASP A 76 -4.41 -20.71 -4.73
CA ASP A 76 -4.83 -21.72 -3.76
C ASP A 76 -5.65 -20.99 -2.67
N ILE A 77 -6.89 -21.46 -2.45
CA ILE A 77 -7.89 -20.78 -1.61
C ILE A 77 -8.49 -21.75 -0.60
N VAL A 78 -8.64 -21.31 0.65
CA VAL A 78 -9.44 -21.97 1.68
C VAL A 78 -10.80 -21.26 1.80
N THR A 79 -11.89 -21.93 1.47
CA THR A 79 -13.26 -21.38 1.53
C THR A 79 -13.79 -21.32 2.98
N GLY A 80 -14.93 -20.65 3.20
CA GLY A 80 -15.51 -20.47 4.54
C GLY A 80 -15.85 -21.77 5.28
N ASN A 81 -16.02 -22.88 4.56
CA ASN A 81 -16.25 -24.23 5.11
C ASN A 81 -14.96 -25.08 5.22
N GLY A 82 -13.78 -24.51 4.96
CA GLY A 82 -12.49 -25.20 5.05
C GLY A 82 -12.07 -26.00 3.81
N THR A 83 -12.87 -26.03 2.74
CA THR A 83 -12.50 -26.69 1.48
C THR A 83 -11.38 -25.92 0.78
N ILE A 84 -10.44 -26.67 0.20
CA ILE A 84 -9.36 -26.10 -0.62
C ILE A 84 -9.77 -26.14 -2.10
N ILE A 85 -9.74 -24.99 -2.75
CA ILE A 85 -9.99 -24.87 -4.20
C ILE A 85 -8.82 -24.18 -4.89
N ARG A 86 -8.68 -24.44 -6.19
CA ARG A 86 -7.61 -23.90 -7.05
C ARG A 86 -8.09 -22.86 -8.06
N GLU A 87 -9.32 -22.39 -7.88
CA GLU A 87 -10.01 -21.45 -8.77
C GLU A 87 -10.06 -20.08 -8.10
N GLY A 88 -9.93 -19.01 -8.90
CA GLY A 88 -9.63 -17.67 -8.41
C GLY A 88 -10.79 -16.84 -7.89
N GLY A 89 -10.46 -15.81 -7.12
CA GLY A 89 -11.38 -14.76 -6.68
C GLY A 89 -10.80 -13.89 -5.55
N GLY A 90 -11.32 -12.67 -5.38
CA GLY A 90 -10.94 -11.74 -4.31
C GLY A 90 -11.17 -12.27 -2.89
N ASN A 91 -10.77 -11.51 -1.88
CA ASN A 91 -10.92 -11.81 -0.44
C ASN A 91 -12.38 -12.01 0.07
N ASN A 92 -13.36 -12.02 -0.84
CA ASN A 92 -14.78 -12.19 -0.59
C ASN A 92 -15.25 -13.65 -0.70
N PHE A 93 -14.41 -14.57 -1.19
CA PHE A 93 -14.78 -15.97 -1.48
C PHE A 93 -14.02 -17.01 -0.65
N GLY A 94 -12.93 -16.59 0.00
CA GLY A 94 -12.08 -17.43 0.83
C GLY A 94 -10.77 -16.73 1.18
N ILE A 95 -9.93 -17.42 1.94
CA ILE A 95 -8.57 -16.98 2.27
C ILE A 95 -7.62 -17.54 1.21
N VAL A 96 -7.05 -16.65 0.39
CA VAL A 96 -6.00 -17.03 -0.56
C VAL A 96 -4.70 -17.27 0.21
N THR A 97 -4.10 -18.44 0.02
CA THR A 97 -2.86 -18.86 0.69
C THR A 97 -1.65 -18.74 -0.21
N SER A 98 -1.80 -18.91 -1.53
CA SER A 98 -0.74 -18.69 -2.51
C SER A 98 -1.28 -18.29 -3.89
N PHE A 99 -0.37 -17.75 -4.71
CA PHE A 99 -0.59 -17.34 -6.08
C PHE A 99 0.46 -18.00 -6.97
N THR A 100 0.08 -18.47 -8.16
CA THR A 100 1.03 -18.77 -9.23
C THR A 100 0.99 -17.63 -10.24
N LEU A 101 2.13 -16.98 -10.47
CA LEU A 101 2.25 -15.79 -11.31
C LEU A 101 3.08 -16.09 -12.57
N LYS A 102 2.70 -15.45 -13.68
CA LYS A 102 3.58 -15.34 -14.85
C LYS A 102 4.83 -14.54 -14.47
N THR A 103 5.99 -14.99 -14.93
CA THR A 103 7.22 -14.19 -14.88
C THR A 103 7.56 -13.64 -16.26
N TYR A 104 8.44 -12.63 -16.31
CA TYR A 104 8.93 -11.98 -17.50
C TYR A 104 10.45 -11.80 -17.41
N GLU A 105 11.14 -11.75 -18.54
CA GLU A 105 12.58 -11.42 -18.53
C GLU A 105 12.79 -10.02 -17.95
N GLN A 106 13.83 -9.89 -17.13
CA GLN A 106 14.21 -8.62 -16.53
C GLN A 106 15.64 -8.31 -16.90
N GLY A 107 15.79 -7.24 -17.68
CA GLY A 107 17.06 -6.60 -17.95
C GLY A 107 17.29 -5.38 -17.06
N PRO A 108 18.33 -4.57 -17.35
CA PRO A 108 18.51 -3.29 -16.69
C PRO A 108 17.30 -2.38 -16.93
N THR A 109 17.00 -1.50 -15.97
CA THR A 109 16.00 -0.45 -16.11
C THR A 109 16.69 0.93 -16.10
N TYR A 110 16.12 1.89 -16.81
CA TYR A 110 16.63 3.25 -16.92
C TYR A 110 15.63 4.24 -16.33
N GLY A 111 16.09 5.18 -15.50
CA GLY A 111 15.22 6.18 -14.89
C GLY A 111 15.71 6.60 -13.51
N GLY A 112 14.82 7.12 -12.67
CA GLY A 112 15.19 7.68 -11.37
C GLY A 112 13.99 8.15 -10.57
N PHE A 113 14.19 8.33 -9.27
CA PHE A 113 13.25 9.03 -8.40
C PHE A 113 13.76 10.45 -8.20
N LEU A 114 13.08 11.42 -8.81
CA LEU A 114 13.51 12.80 -8.88
C LEU A 114 12.71 13.64 -7.89
N ILE A 115 13.38 14.51 -7.13
CA ILE A 115 12.73 15.55 -6.33
C ILE A 115 13.00 16.90 -7.01
N ILE A 116 11.93 17.58 -7.42
CA ILE A 116 11.99 18.84 -8.14
C ILE A 116 11.42 19.94 -7.23
N PRO A 117 12.16 21.05 -6.99
CA PRO A 117 11.67 22.16 -6.16
C PRO A 117 10.33 22.71 -6.66
N GLY A 118 9.41 23.03 -5.74
CA GLY A 118 8.05 23.49 -6.05
C GLY A 118 8.00 24.74 -6.94
N LYS A 119 9.02 25.61 -6.88
CA LYS A 119 9.19 26.76 -7.79
C LYS A 119 9.27 26.40 -9.28
N ARG A 120 9.42 25.12 -9.63
CA ARG A 120 9.44 24.60 -11.00
C ARG A 120 8.15 23.85 -11.38
N VAL A 121 7.11 23.89 -10.53
CA VAL A 121 5.87 23.10 -10.72
C VAL A 121 5.24 23.30 -12.09
N ASP A 122 5.20 24.52 -12.63
CA ASP A 122 4.63 24.79 -13.95
C ASP A 122 5.39 24.09 -15.07
N LYS A 123 6.73 24.11 -15.01
CA LYS A 123 7.58 23.39 -15.97
C LYS A 123 7.42 21.88 -15.85
N VAL A 124 7.22 21.36 -14.63
CA VAL A 124 6.94 19.93 -14.42
C VAL A 124 5.59 19.55 -15.02
N LYS A 125 4.55 20.37 -14.86
CA LYS A 125 3.25 20.13 -15.50
C LYS A 125 3.38 20.08 -17.01
N SER A 126 4.10 21.03 -17.62
CA SER A 126 4.39 20.99 -19.07
C SER A 126 5.14 19.72 -19.49
N ALA A 127 6.14 19.29 -18.72
CA ALA A 127 6.90 18.07 -18.98
C ALA A 127 6.05 16.80 -18.86
N ILE A 128 5.07 16.77 -17.93
CA ILE A 128 4.08 15.67 -17.84
C ILE A 128 3.26 15.61 -19.11
N LEU A 129 2.72 16.75 -19.59
CA LEU A 129 1.92 16.78 -20.81
C LEU A 129 2.73 16.37 -22.04
N GLU A 130 3.96 16.88 -22.17
CA GLU A 130 4.86 16.49 -23.26
C GLU A 130 5.15 14.98 -23.24
N PHE A 131 5.37 14.40 -22.07
CA PHE A 131 5.55 12.95 -21.92
C PHE A 131 4.30 12.19 -22.37
N VAL A 132 3.11 12.58 -21.90
CA VAL A 132 1.84 11.93 -22.25
C VAL A 132 1.56 12.02 -23.75
N ASP A 133 1.82 13.16 -24.37
CA ASP A 133 1.50 13.39 -25.77
C ASP A 133 2.52 12.73 -26.72
N ASN A 134 3.80 12.61 -26.33
CA ASN A 134 4.86 12.17 -27.23
C ASN A 134 5.46 10.78 -26.93
N GLU A 135 5.44 10.29 -25.69
CA GLU A 135 5.97 8.97 -25.37
C GLU A 135 4.95 7.88 -25.71
N LYS A 136 5.33 6.96 -26.61
CA LYS A 136 4.44 5.88 -27.09
C LYS A 136 4.97 4.48 -26.74
N ARG A 137 6.13 4.37 -26.08
CA ARG A 137 6.71 3.10 -25.66
C ARG A 137 6.05 2.64 -24.36
N GLN A 138 5.58 1.39 -24.32
CA GLN A 138 4.96 0.79 -23.13
C GLN A 138 5.95 0.55 -21.99
N GLU A 139 7.26 0.57 -22.30
CA GLU A 139 8.35 0.45 -21.32
C GLU A 139 8.49 1.70 -20.46
N ALA A 140 8.04 2.86 -20.93
CA ALA A 140 8.20 4.14 -20.25
C ALA A 140 6.99 4.45 -19.36
N THR A 141 7.23 4.69 -18.07
CA THR A 141 6.22 5.06 -17.08
C THR A 141 6.75 6.18 -16.21
N ILE A 142 5.87 7.14 -15.87
CA ILE A 142 6.11 8.10 -14.79
C ILE A 142 5.03 8.00 -13.72
N VAL A 143 5.41 8.29 -12.48
CA VAL A 143 4.49 8.64 -11.39
C VAL A 143 4.99 9.96 -10.80
N ALA A 144 4.31 11.05 -11.14
CA ALA A 144 4.62 12.37 -10.59
C ALA A 144 3.72 12.65 -9.39
N ALA A 145 4.16 13.42 -8.40
CA ALA A 145 3.30 13.79 -7.28
C ALA A 145 3.62 15.19 -6.74
N PHE A 146 2.57 16.01 -6.60
CA PHE A 146 2.62 17.30 -5.94
C PHE A 146 2.65 17.06 -4.42
N ARG A 147 3.73 17.48 -3.76
CA ARG A 147 3.99 17.18 -2.36
C ARG A 147 4.16 18.46 -1.54
N HIS A 148 3.54 18.41 -0.37
CA HIS A 148 3.80 19.35 0.71
C HIS A 148 4.02 18.56 1.99
N SER A 149 5.05 18.90 2.76
CA SER A 149 5.34 18.29 4.06
C SER A 149 5.69 19.38 5.06
N LEU A 150 5.32 19.16 6.33
CA LEU A 150 5.76 20.06 7.40
C LEU A 150 7.25 19.95 7.70
N GLU A 151 7.88 18.81 7.44
CA GLU A 151 9.28 18.59 7.82
C GLU A 151 10.25 19.38 6.95
N ASN A 152 9.92 19.56 5.68
CA ASN A 152 10.79 20.20 4.71
C ASN A 152 10.49 21.70 4.50
N GLU A 153 9.40 22.21 5.09
CA GLU A 153 8.80 23.55 4.92
C GLU A 153 8.56 24.04 3.46
N GLU A 154 9.16 23.41 2.46
CA GLU A 154 9.07 23.69 1.04
C GLU A 154 8.24 22.64 0.29
N SER A 155 7.44 23.11 -0.66
CA SER A 155 6.75 22.25 -1.63
C SER A 155 7.72 21.67 -2.64
N ASN A 156 7.44 20.47 -3.12
CA ASN A 156 8.20 19.83 -4.19
C ASN A 156 7.29 18.96 -5.06
N VAL A 157 7.81 18.58 -6.22
CA VAL A 157 7.21 17.56 -7.07
C VAL A 157 8.16 16.38 -7.12
N SER A 158 7.72 15.20 -6.69
CA SER A 158 8.49 13.98 -6.93
C SER A 158 8.11 13.41 -8.29
N VAL A 159 9.06 12.86 -9.03
CA VAL A 159 8.77 12.12 -10.27
C VAL A 159 9.55 10.81 -10.26
N LEU A 160 8.83 9.68 -10.14
CA LEU A 160 9.40 8.37 -10.38
C LEU A 160 9.35 8.09 -11.88
N CYS A 161 10.51 7.98 -12.51
CA CYS A 161 10.68 7.66 -13.92
C CYS A 161 11.21 6.25 -14.05
N VAL A 162 10.56 5.41 -14.85
CA VAL A 162 11.03 4.04 -15.13
C VAL A 162 10.85 3.73 -16.61
N PHE A 163 11.96 3.32 -17.23
CA PHE A 163 12.00 2.65 -18.52
C PHE A 163 12.41 1.20 -18.28
N ASP A 164 11.53 0.25 -18.56
CA ASP A 164 11.78 -1.20 -18.39
C ASP A 164 12.68 -1.74 -19.50
N GLY A 165 13.95 -1.32 -19.48
CA GLY A 165 14.96 -1.69 -20.45
C GLY A 165 16.21 -0.80 -20.38
N LYS A 166 17.18 -1.09 -21.25
CA LYS A 166 18.37 -0.24 -21.43
C LYS A 166 17.95 1.18 -21.82
N LYS A 167 18.72 2.18 -21.40
CA LYS A 167 18.53 3.58 -21.80
C LYS A 167 18.44 3.67 -23.34
N PRO A 168 17.34 4.22 -23.90
CA PRO A 168 17.23 4.42 -25.34
C PRO A 168 18.32 5.37 -25.86
N THR A 169 18.94 5.03 -26.99
CA THR A 169 19.99 5.84 -27.63
C THR A 169 19.42 7.05 -28.38
N LYS A 170 18.22 6.92 -28.94
CA LYS A 170 17.46 7.99 -29.59
C LYS A 170 16.29 8.40 -28.70
N ASN A 171 16.08 9.71 -28.56
CA ASN A 171 14.99 10.31 -27.77
C ASN A 171 14.81 9.62 -26.39
N PRO A 172 15.84 9.66 -25.53
CA PRO A 172 15.75 9.05 -24.21
C PRO A 172 14.60 9.71 -23.43
N PRO A 173 13.71 8.93 -22.80
CA PRO A 173 12.63 9.50 -22.02
C PRO A 173 13.19 10.23 -20.79
N PHE A 174 12.35 11.12 -20.25
CA PHE A 174 12.57 11.81 -18.97
C PHE A 174 13.66 12.89 -18.93
N GLN A 175 14.30 13.25 -20.05
CA GLN A 175 15.36 14.27 -20.05
C GLN A 175 14.92 15.58 -19.40
N GLU A 176 13.70 16.01 -19.70
CA GLU A 176 13.17 17.26 -19.15
C GLU A 176 12.99 17.19 -17.63
N PHE A 177 12.44 16.08 -17.09
CA PHE A 177 12.35 15.90 -15.63
C PHE A 177 13.73 15.89 -14.96
N ILE A 178 14.72 15.24 -15.57
CA ILE A 178 16.10 15.19 -15.07
C ILE A 178 16.71 16.61 -15.05
N ARG A 179 16.53 17.37 -16.13
CA ARG A 179 16.99 18.76 -16.22
C ARG A 179 16.32 19.64 -15.17
N LEU A 180 15.02 19.44 -14.94
CA LEU A 180 14.25 20.17 -13.92
C LEU A 180 14.61 19.77 -12.49
N ALA A 181 15.14 18.58 -12.23
CA ALA A 181 15.68 18.21 -10.92
C ALA A 181 17.02 18.91 -10.63
N GLY A 182 17.85 19.14 -11.65
CA GLY A 182 19.17 19.75 -11.48
C GLY A 182 20.10 18.91 -10.60
N SER A 183 21.02 19.55 -9.89
CA SER A 183 21.98 18.87 -8.99
C SER A 183 21.39 18.41 -7.65
N ALA A 184 20.12 18.72 -7.37
CA ALA A 184 19.43 18.41 -6.11
C ALA A 184 18.60 17.11 -6.16
N GLY A 185 18.53 16.43 -7.30
CA GLY A 185 17.78 15.19 -7.45
C GLY A 185 18.55 13.99 -6.90
N ASP A 186 17.89 13.13 -6.12
CA ASP A 186 18.45 11.83 -5.76
C ASP A 186 18.86 11.06 -7.03
N VAL A 187 20.14 10.74 -7.12
CA VAL A 187 20.82 10.27 -8.33
C VAL A 187 20.59 8.77 -8.52
N PHE A 188 20.13 8.44 -9.73
CA PHE A 188 20.27 7.18 -10.48
C PHE A 188 20.97 6.02 -9.75
N LYS A 189 20.19 4.97 -9.43
CA LYS A 189 20.72 3.65 -9.11
C LYS A 189 20.51 2.73 -10.31
N ALA A 190 21.37 1.72 -10.47
CA ALA A 190 21.01 0.57 -11.28
C ALA A 190 19.70 0.04 -10.70
N ASP A 191 18.64 0.13 -11.49
CA ASP A 191 17.27 -0.21 -11.10
C ASP A 191 16.51 0.75 -10.16
N PRO A 192 15.99 1.89 -10.69
CA PRO A 192 15.15 2.82 -9.92
C PRO A 192 13.87 2.21 -9.33
N ALA A 193 13.39 1.09 -9.88
CA ALA A 193 12.18 0.42 -9.42
C ALA A 193 12.43 -0.59 -8.28
N ARG A 194 13.71 -0.88 -7.96
CA ARG A 194 14.13 -1.86 -6.94
C ARG A 194 13.56 -3.27 -7.17
N TRP A 195 13.52 -3.68 -8.44
CA TRP A 195 13.07 -4.95 -8.96
C TRP A 195 14.15 -6.05 -9.02
N GLN A 196 15.45 -5.76 -9.21
CA GLN A 196 16.56 -6.74 -9.26
C GLN A 196 18.00 -6.20 -8.96
N LEU A 197 18.89 -7.15 -8.61
CA LEU A 197 20.35 -7.11 -8.31
C LEU A 197 21.24 -7.08 -9.56
N GLY A 198 22.39 -6.39 -9.50
CA GLY A 198 23.53 -6.61 -10.39
C GLY A 198 24.48 -7.70 -9.87
N LYS A 199 24.84 -8.68 -10.72
CA LYS A 199 26.22 -9.20 -10.70
C LYS A 199 27.08 -8.26 -11.55
N ALA A 200 27.56 -7.21 -10.89
CA ALA A 200 28.81 -6.53 -11.19
C ALA A 200 29.17 -5.73 -9.92
N GLY A 201 30.03 -6.31 -9.07
CA GLY A 201 30.76 -5.62 -8.01
C GLY A 201 29.95 -4.88 -6.94
N PHE A 202 29.62 -5.58 -5.85
CA PHE A 202 29.60 -4.95 -4.53
C PHE A 202 30.55 -5.74 -3.62
N ASP A 203 31.82 -5.81 -4.03
CA ASP A 203 32.94 -6.06 -3.13
C ASP A 203 33.59 -4.70 -2.84
N ASP A 204 32.92 -3.90 -2.00
CA ASP A 204 33.57 -3.13 -0.94
C ASP A 204 32.64 -2.02 -0.45
N ALA A 205 32.30 -2.10 0.84
CA ALA A 205 31.70 -1.01 1.59
C ALA A 205 32.58 0.26 1.64
N LYS A 206 33.81 0.22 1.10
CA LYS A 206 34.75 1.36 1.04
C LYS A 206 34.42 2.39 -0.04
N ASP A 207 33.85 2.00 -1.18
CA ASP A 207 33.58 2.93 -2.28
C ASP A 207 32.43 3.89 -1.96
N LEU A 208 31.52 3.47 -1.09
CA LEU A 208 30.46 4.32 -0.55
C LEU A 208 31.04 5.44 0.34
N PHE A 209 32.13 5.20 1.08
CA PHE A 209 32.72 6.21 1.97
C PHE A 209 33.72 7.15 1.27
N GLN A 210 34.34 6.75 0.16
CA GLN A 210 35.24 7.63 -0.60
C GLN A 210 34.49 8.65 -1.47
N ALA A 211 33.27 8.33 -1.92
CA ALA A 211 32.43 9.29 -2.65
C ALA A 211 31.87 10.42 -1.76
N ILE A 212 31.92 10.27 -0.43
CA ILE A 212 31.43 11.24 0.57
C ILE A 212 32.58 12.15 1.06
N GLY A 213 33.71 12.19 0.35
CA GLY A 213 34.87 13.02 0.64
C GLY A 213 34.60 14.53 0.61
N ARG A 214 33.91 15.07 1.61
CA ARG A 214 34.02 16.47 2.01
C ARG A 214 35.38 16.65 2.70
N LYS A 215 36.24 17.45 2.06
CA LYS A 215 37.49 18.01 2.59
C LYS A 215 37.28 18.45 4.05
N SER A 216 37.92 17.77 5.00
CA SER A 216 38.01 18.28 6.36
C SER A 216 38.96 19.47 6.39
N SER A 217 38.43 20.66 6.60
CA SER A 217 39.24 21.78 7.07
C SER A 217 39.69 21.52 8.50
N SER A 218 40.96 21.76 8.74
CA SER A 218 41.70 21.53 9.98
C SER A 218 41.22 22.40 11.16
N ARG A 219 41.01 21.80 12.34
CA ARG A 219 41.20 22.46 13.65
C ARG A 219 41.60 21.44 14.74
N PRO A 220 42.28 21.86 15.82
CA PRO A 220 43.38 21.11 16.42
C PRO A 220 42.97 20.20 17.59
N LYS A 221 43.77 19.17 17.83
CA LYS A 221 43.64 18.21 18.94
C LYS A 221 43.81 18.88 20.32
N PRO A 222 42.99 18.53 21.33
CA PRO A 222 43.32 18.78 22.73
C PRO A 222 44.19 17.66 23.32
N SER A 223 45.00 18.04 24.30
CA SER A 223 46.08 17.30 24.95
C SER A 223 45.63 16.36 26.09
N LYS A 224 46.56 15.47 26.47
CA LYS A 224 46.52 14.42 27.50
C LYS A 224 46.30 14.91 28.95
N SER A 225 45.46 14.18 29.71
CA SER A 225 45.61 13.75 31.14
C SER A 225 44.32 12.98 31.57
N SER A 226 44.30 11.63 31.59
CA SER A 226 44.55 10.69 32.72
C SER A 226 43.57 10.80 33.92
N PRO A 227 43.28 9.77 34.76
CA PRO A 227 43.21 8.30 34.57
C PRO A 227 41.92 7.67 35.19
N ASN A 228 41.51 6.48 34.73
CA ASN A 228 41.25 5.32 35.62
C ASN A 228 40.76 4.11 34.79
N LYS A 229 41.54 3.04 34.89
CA LYS A 229 41.33 1.70 34.33
C LYS A 229 41.47 0.71 35.50
N GLU A 230 40.83 -0.46 35.31
CA GLU A 230 40.90 -1.72 36.09
C GLU A 230 40.05 -1.74 37.37
N ILE A 231 39.20 -2.76 37.60
CA ILE A 231 39.57 -4.16 37.90
C ILE A 231 38.54 -5.17 37.32
N ALA A 232 39.05 -6.35 36.95
CA ALA A 232 38.32 -7.51 36.41
C ALA A 232 38.20 -8.67 37.43
N ARG A 233 37.24 -9.59 37.16
CA ARG A 233 37.21 -11.07 37.39
C ARG A 233 36.23 -11.70 38.42
N SER A 234 35.65 -12.80 37.93
CA SER A 234 35.15 -14.03 38.60
C SER A 234 33.72 -13.97 39.19
N VAL A 235 32.84 -14.99 39.15
CA VAL A 235 32.98 -16.46 39.20
C VAL A 235 31.78 -17.15 38.51
N TYR A 236 32.05 -18.30 37.86
CA TYR A 236 31.10 -19.31 37.35
C TYR A 236 30.68 -20.31 38.45
N SER A 237 29.41 -20.71 38.52
CA SER A 237 28.94 -22.10 38.79
C SER A 237 27.40 -22.15 38.80
N GLY A 238 26.76 -22.82 37.84
CA GLY A 238 26.06 -24.10 38.08
C GLY A 238 24.58 -23.98 37.67
N THR A 239 24.16 -24.47 36.49
CA THR A 239 23.53 -25.79 36.17
C THR A 239 21.99 -25.83 36.23
N GLY A 240 21.38 -26.25 35.10
CA GLY A 240 20.00 -26.75 34.95
C GLY A 240 18.94 -25.67 34.64
N SER A 241 18.03 -25.79 33.67
CA SER A 241 17.70 -26.82 32.68
C SER A 241 16.85 -26.23 31.55
N SER A 242 17.15 -26.68 30.33
CA SER A 242 16.34 -26.86 29.11
C SER A 242 15.21 -25.88 28.68
N THR A 243 15.45 -25.31 27.48
CA THR A 243 14.62 -25.28 26.25
C THR A 243 13.28 -24.52 26.19
N SER A 244 13.26 -23.48 25.35
CA SER A 244 12.26 -23.21 24.28
C SER A 244 12.65 -21.89 23.58
N ASP A 245 13.26 -21.90 22.40
CA ASP A 245 12.66 -21.92 21.05
C ASP A 245 11.60 -20.83 20.80
N ASP A 246 12.09 -19.71 20.26
CA ASP A 246 11.32 -18.61 19.69
C ASP A 246 10.87 -18.93 18.27
N SER A 247 9.57 -19.13 18.09
CA SER A 247 8.84 -19.02 16.82
C SER A 247 7.35 -18.84 17.21
N GLU A 248 6.52 -18.01 16.61
CA GLU A 248 6.53 -17.25 15.38
C GLU A 248 5.25 -16.34 15.43
N CYS A 249 5.17 -15.46 14.43
CA CYS A 249 4.15 -14.54 13.95
C CYS A 249 2.68 -14.54 14.45
N GLY A 250 2.11 -13.33 14.45
CA GLY A 250 0.70 -13.02 14.18
C GLY A 250 0.38 -11.53 13.95
N PHE A 251 0.54 -11.07 12.70
CA PHE A 251 -0.07 -9.87 12.04
C PHE A 251 -0.07 -8.47 12.67
N GLU A 252 0.88 -7.63 12.21
CA GLU A 252 0.80 -6.16 12.26
C GLU A 252 0.54 -5.55 10.86
N MET A 253 -0.27 -4.49 10.81
CA MET A 253 -0.40 -3.63 9.61
C MET A 253 0.87 -2.81 9.39
N MET A 254 1.36 -2.84 8.16
CA MET A 254 2.69 -2.37 7.77
C MET A 254 2.91 -0.87 7.92
N SER A 255 4.08 -0.51 8.45
CA SER A 255 4.65 0.84 8.39
C SER A 255 5.44 1.04 7.09
N PHE A 256 5.24 2.22 6.49
CA PHE A 256 5.82 2.73 5.23
C PHE A 256 7.31 3.11 5.37
N ARG A 257 8.14 2.16 5.79
CA ARG A 257 9.50 2.46 6.28
C ARG A 257 10.56 2.63 5.18
N LYS A 258 10.37 3.58 4.24
CA LYS A 258 11.47 4.25 3.48
C LYS A 258 11.05 5.28 2.43
N PHE A 259 9.78 5.66 2.35
CA PHE A 259 9.35 6.65 1.34
C PHE A 259 9.75 8.10 1.68
N TYR A 260 10.30 8.34 2.88
CA TYR A 260 10.88 9.62 3.31
C TYR A 260 12.15 9.32 4.12
N GLY A 261 13.31 9.68 3.58
CA GLY A 261 14.62 9.26 4.09
C GLY A 261 14.92 9.73 5.51
N VAL A 262 15.35 8.79 6.36
CA VAL A 262 16.24 9.01 7.51
C VAL A 262 17.07 7.73 7.68
N GLU A 263 18.38 7.89 7.84
CA GLU A 263 19.36 6.81 8.02
C GLU A 263 19.12 5.99 9.29
N ALA A 264 19.47 4.71 9.22
CA ALA A 264 19.47 3.80 10.36
C ALA A 264 20.85 3.83 11.03
N ASN A 265 20.88 3.92 12.36
CA ASN A 265 22.04 3.50 13.15
C ASN A 265 21.61 2.46 14.20
N ASP A 266 22.31 1.32 14.14
CA ASP A 266 22.64 0.31 15.14
C ASP A 266 21.61 -0.22 16.16
N GLY A 267 21.29 -1.52 16.02
CA GLY A 267 21.90 -2.57 16.87
C GLY A 267 21.66 -2.57 18.39
N ARG A 268 20.78 -3.50 18.82
CA ARG A 268 20.67 -4.13 20.16
C ARG A 268 20.23 -3.25 21.33
N SER A 269 19.17 -3.67 22.03
CA SER A 269 19.19 -4.08 23.46
C SER A 269 17.82 -3.97 24.14
N MET A 270 17.45 -5.08 24.79
CA MET A 270 16.72 -5.22 26.05
C MET A 270 15.34 -4.56 26.26
N ALA A 271 14.35 -5.44 26.37
CA ALA A 271 13.33 -5.31 27.39
C ALA A 271 13.94 -5.47 28.81
N ARG A 272 13.52 -4.62 29.74
CA ARG A 272 13.21 -4.94 31.14
C ARG A 272 12.51 -3.73 31.76
N SER A 273 11.31 -3.95 32.28
CA SER A 273 10.91 -3.64 33.67
C SER A 273 9.39 -3.76 33.80
N ILE A 274 8.95 -4.84 34.45
CA ILE A 274 7.62 -4.95 35.08
C ILE A 274 7.78 -4.58 36.56
N THR A 275 6.66 -4.18 37.16
CA THR A 275 6.33 -3.85 38.56
C THR A 275 6.43 -2.36 38.88
N SER A 276 5.41 -1.69 39.42
CA SER A 276 4.34 -2.10 40.33
C SER A 276 3.19 -1.07 40.38
N ALA A 277 1.95 -1.51 40.62
CA ALA A 277 0.91 -0.86 41.48
C ALA A 277 -0.46 -1.49 41.16
N ARG A 278 -1.03 -2.37 41.98
CA ARG A 278 -1.89 -2.10 43.16
C ARG A 278 -3.09 -1.16 42.87
N SER A 279 -4.25 -1.74 43.19
CA SER A 279 -5.62 -1.21 43.22
C SER A 279 -5.80 0.08 44.00
N THR A 280 -6.72 0.95 43.53
CA THR A 280 -7.66 1.74 44.35
C THR A 280 -8.81 2.28 43.49
N THR A 281 -10.02 1.80 43.80
CA THR A 281 -11.33 2.49 43.97
C THR A 281 -11.72 3.75 43.16
N GLU A 282 -12.90 3.64 42.55
CA GLU A 282 -14.06 4.58 42.49
C GLU A 282 -13.85 6.11 42.48
N SER A 283 -14.47 6.76 41.47
CA SER A 283 -15.58 7.69 41.72
C SER A 283 -16.25 8.11 40.38
N ASP A 284 -17.56 7.86 40.28
CA ASP A 284 -18.49 8.56 39.41
C ASP A 284 -18.52 10.07 39.73
N ASP A 285 -18.61 10.94 38.72
CA ASP A 285 -19.79 11.81 38.53
C ASP A 285 -19.68 12.76 37.30
N ASP A 286 -20.88 13.12 36.83
CA ASP A 286 -21.30 14.26 36.00
C ASP A 286 -21.31 14.21 34.45
N ARG A 287 -22.41 13.60 33.94
CA ARG A 287 -23.56 14.27 33.28
C ARG A 287 -23.31 15.71 32.79
N THR A 288 -23.55 16.12 31.54
CA THR A 288 -24.83 16.16 30.80
C THR A 288 -24.55 16.86 29.45
N LEU A 289 -25.33 16.55 28.40
CA LEU A 289 -26.14 17.52 27.64
C LEU A 289 -26.82 16.84 26.42
N TYR A 290 -28.13 16.61 26.60
CA TYR A 290 -29.20 16.30 25.61
C TYR A 290 -29.07 14.97 24.82
N GLY A 291 -29.88 13.92 25.03
CA GLY A 291 -31.30 13.84 25.45
C GLY A 291 -32.20 14.30 24.29
N SER A 292 -33.13 13.53 23.71
CA SER A 292 -34.04 12.51 24.26
C SER A 292 -34.66 11.71 23.09
N GLN A 293 -34.72 10.37 23.18
CA GLN A 293 -35.92 9.53 23.46
C GLN A 293 -37.02 9.53 22.37
N GLY A 294 -37.62 8.40 22.00
CA GLY A 294 -37.55 7.08 22.62
C GLY A 294 -38.35 5.99 21.88
N ASP A 295 -38.30 4.83 22.53
CA ASP A 295 -39.24 3.70 22.57
C ASP A 295 -39.33 2.73 21.37
N SER A 296 -39.52 1.42 21.55
CA SER A 296 -39.22 0.44 22.61
C SER A 296 -39.58 -0.95 22.05
N ASP A 297 -38.92 -1.97 22.59
CA ASP A 297 -39.29 -3.40 22.67
C ASP A 297 -39.38 -4.31 21.42
N GLY A 298 -38.58 -5.38 21.47
CA GLY A 298 -38.62 -6.49 20.50
C GLY A 298 -37.59 -7.61 20.72
N GLY A 299 -37.55 -8.21 21.92
CA GLY A 299 -37.41 -9.67 22.11
C GLY A 299 -36.13 -10.43 21.68
N ASP A 300 -35.41 -10.88 22.70
CA ASP A 300 -34.36 -11.90 22.79
C ASP A 300 -34.62 -13.23 22.02
N TYR A 301 -33.82 -13.51 20.97
CA TYR A 301 -33.75 -14.85 20.33
C TYR A 301 -32.34 -15.33 19.93
N THR A 302 -31.26 -14.64 20.28
CA THR A 302 -29.90 -15.02 19.82
C THR A 302 -29.00 -15.63 20.91
N LYS A 303 -29.43 -15.65 22.18
CA LYS A 303 -28.56 -16.14 23.28
C LYS A 303 -28.61 -17.65 23.53
N LYS A 304 -29.68 -18.36 23.15
CA LYS A 304 -29.80 -19.82 23.43
C LYS A 304 -29.16 -20.74 22.39
N ALA A 305 -28.94 -20.29 21.16
CA ALA A 305 -28.29 -21.12 20.12
C ALA A 305 -26.77 -21.22 20.31
N VAL A 306 -26.13 -20.13 20.78
CA VAL A 306 -24.67 -20.06 20.99
C VAL A 306 -24.22 -20.94 22.17
N TRP A 307 -25.09 -21.17 23.16
CA TRP A 307 -24.76 -21.95 24.35
C TRP A 307 -24.71 -23.48 24.12
N ARG A 308 -25.56 -24.02 23.24
CA ARG A 308 -25.57 -25.47 22.92
C ARG A 308 -24.36 -25.92 22.11
N VAL A 309 -23.82 -25.03 21.26
CA VAL A 309 -22.60 -25.31 20.48
C VAL A 309 -21.39 -25.37 21.41
N ARG A 310 -21.30 -24.46 22.40
CA ARG A 310 -20.18 -24.38 23.34
C ARG A 310 -20.03 -25.61 24.25
N LYS A 311 -21.15 -26.16 24.75
CA LYS A 311 -21.12 -27.31 25.67
C LYS A 311 -20.68 -28.61 24.99
N LYS A 312 -20.89 -28.75 23.67
CA LYS A 312 -20.40 -29.90 22.89
C LYS A 312 -18.87 -29.91 22.77
N TYR A 313 -18.26 -28.74 22.58
CA TYR A 313 -16.80 -28.59 22.49
C TYR A 313 -16.07 -28.72 23.84
N GLU A 314 -16.73 -28.38 24.95
CA GLU A 314 -16.17 -28.53 26.30
C GLU A 314 -16.14 -29.99 26.79
N THR A 315 -17.09 -30.85 26.40
CA THR A 315 -17.06 -32.28 26.73
C THR A 315 -16.06 -33.11 25.90
N GLU A 316 -15.60 -32.58 24.75
CA GLU A 316 -14.66 -33.27 23.84
C GLU A 316 -13.20 -32.80 24.00
N GLY A 317 -12.90 -31.93 24.98
CA GLY A 317 -11.53 -31.50 25.29
C GLY A 317 -10.89 -30.56 24.24
N ILE A 318 -11.68 -30.00 23.31
CA ILE A 318 -11.20 -29.07 22.29
C ILE A 318 -11.59 -27.66 22.72
N LEU A 319 -10.72 -26.97 23.47
CA LEU A 319 -10.91 -25.57 23.79
C LEU A 319 -10.71 -24.71 22.53
N PRO A 320 -11.72 -23.97 22.04
CA PRO A 320 -11.47 -22.91 21.09
C PRO A 320 -10.80 -21.78 21.87
N ARG A 321 -9.57 -21.42 21.50
CA ARG A 321 -8.94 -20.16 21.94
C ARG A 321 -9.88 -19.02 21.55
N ALA A 322 -10.65 -18.52 22.51
CA ALA A 322 -11.37 -17.27 22.33
C ALA A 322 -10.33 -16.19 22.06
N MET A 323 -10.38 -15.58 20.87
CA MET A 323 -9.61 -14.37 20.59
C MET A 323 -10.21 -13.26 21.45
N VAL A 324 -9.59 -13.01 22.59
CA VAL A 324 -9.78 -11.76 23.33
C VAL A 324 -8.97 -10.71 22.58
N THR A 325 -9.64 -9.88 21.79
CA THR A 325 -9.02 -8.68 21.22
C THR A 325 -9.14 -7.58 22.26
N GLU A 326 -8.03 -7.19 22.89
CA GLU A 326 -7.97 -5.96 23.67
C GLU A 326 -8.13 -4.74 22.75
N GLU A 327 -8.70 -3.67 23.28
CA GLU A 327 -8.80 -2.38 22.58
C GLU A 327 -7.38 -1.79 22.46
N VAL A 328 -6.86 -1.73 21.23
CA VAL A 328 -5.45 -1.36 21.00
C VAL A 328 -5.30 0.16 20.98
N ASP A 329 -4.88 0.71 22.12
CA ASP A 329 -4.49 2.11 22.24
C ASP A 329 -3.00 2.30 21.87
N SER A 330 -2.67 2.22 20.59
CA SER A 330 -1.42 2.77 19.98
C SER A 330 -1.25 2.32 18.52
N MET A 331 -1.29 3.27 17.59
CA MET A 331 -1.04 3.03 16.16
C MET A 331 0.45 3.17 15.82
N GLY A 332 1.16 2.07 15.55
CA GLY A 332 2.46 2.02 14.87
C GLY A 332 3.64 2.68 15.57
N GLU A 333 4.87 2.25 15.26
CA GLU A 333 6.14 2.75 15.87
C GLU A 333 6.38 4.27 15.76
N ARG A 334 5.50 5.05 15.11
CA ARG A 334 5.57 6.52 15.02
C ARG A 334 4.33 7.29 15.49
N ASN A 335 3.25 6.63 15.95
CA ASN A 335 1.98 7.30 16.28
C ASN A 335 1.48 8.24 15.16
N GLU A 336 1.55 7.77 13.92
CA GLU A 336 1.15 8.52 12.73
C GLU A 336 -0.10 7.90 12.10
N ARG A 337 -0.89 8.75 11.46
CA ARG A 337 -2.16 8.43 10.82
C ARG A 337 -2.10 8.84 9.37
N GLY A 338 -2.87 8.17 8.53
CA GLY A 338 -2.95 8.54 7.13
C GLY A 338 -4.09 7.86 6.42
N ARG A 339 -4.52 8.45 5.30
CA ARG A 339 -5.57 7.88 4.45
C ARG A 339 -5.26 8.13 2.98
N PHE A 340 -5.42 7.08 2.19
CA PHE A 340 -5.46 7.16 0.74
C PHE A 340 -6.90 7.39 0.28
N GLY A 341 -7.04 8.02 -0.86
CA GLY A 341 -8.20 7.88 -1.73
C GLY A 341 -7.76 7.97 -3.18
N CYS A 342 -8.61 7.54 -4.10
CA CYS A 342 -8.28 7.53 -5.51
C CYS A 342 -9.44 7.98 -6.39
N LEU A 343 -9.09 8.51 -7.57
CA LEU A 343 -9.97 8.66 -8.73
C LEU A 343 -9.38 7.86 -9.90
N MET A 344 -10.21 7.46 -10.85
CA MET A 344 -9.70 6.85 -12.09
C MET A 344 -9.65 7.93 -13.17
N ILE A 345 -8.49 8.14 -13.79
CA ILE A 345 -8.24 9.19 -14.78
C ILE A 345 -7.80 8.54 -16.09
N SER A 346 -8.45 8.91 -17.19
CA SER A 346 -8.13 8.46 -18.55
C SER A 346 -7.09 9.32 -19.23
N ARG A 347 -7.10 10.63 -18.98
CA ARG A 347 -6.20 11.59 -19.62
C ARG A 347 -5.87 12.73 -18.69
N TYR A 348 -4.60 13.16 -18.71
CA TYR A 348 -4.15 14.35 -18.02
C TYR A 348 -4.11 15.55 -18.98
N THR A 349 -4.60 16.69 -18.51
CA THR A 349 -4.61 17.98 -19.21
C THR A 349 -4.00 19.04 -18.31
N GLN A 350 -3.65 20.20 -18.89
CA GLN A 350 -3.14 21.33 -18.12
C GLN A 350 -4.11 21.71 -16.99
N GLU A 351 -5.40 21.87 -17.30
CA GLU A 351 -6.43 22.21 -16.32
C GLU A 351 -6.51 21.20 -15.16
N LEU A 352 -6.41 19.91 -15.46
CA LEU A 352 -6.44 18.88 -14.41
C LEU A 352 -5.19 18.94 -13.52
N LEU A 353 -4.01 19.09 -14.12
CA LEU A 353 -2.75 19.19 -13.39
C LEU A 353 -2.70 20.46 -12.52
N ASP A 354 -3.19 21.59 -13.04
CA ASP A 354 -3.34 22.83 -12.28
C ASP A 354 -4.26 22.61 -11.09
N LYS A 355 -5.41 21.97 -11.30
CA LYS A 355 -6.36 21.67 -10.24
C LYS A 355 -5.77 20.77 -9.16
N MET A 356 -5.00 19.76 -9.55
CA MET A 356 -4.33 18.85 -8.62
C MET A 356 -3.28 19.58 -7.77
N ALA A 357 -2.45 20.41 -8.39
CA ALA A 357 -1.45 21.21 -7.68
C ALA A 357 -2.10 22.21 -6.72
N GLU A 358 -3.13 22.92 -7.18
CA GLU A 358 -3.92 23.87 -6.37
C GLU A 358 -4.55 23.19 -5.15
N GLU A 359 -5.16 22.01 -5.31
CA GLU A 359 -5.78 21.28 -4.21
C GLU A 359 -4.74 20.73 -3.21
N ALA A 360 -3.55 20.36 -3.69
CA ALA A 360 -2.45 19.97 -2.81
C ALA A 360 -2.00 21.15 -1.93
N GLU A 361 -1.83 22.34 -2.53
CA GLU A 361 -1.44 23.57 -1.83
C GLU A 361 -2.53 24.04 -0.85
N LYS A 362 -3.80 24.10 -1.29
CA LYS A 362 -4.94 24.43 -0.43
C LYS A 362 -5.12 23.47 0.74
N SER A 363 -4.67 22.22 0.59
CA SER A 363 -4.68 21.25 1.69
C SER A 363 -3.48 21.44 2.60
N ALA A 364 -2.32 21.80 2.04
CA ALA A 364 -1.09 22.07 2.78
C ALA A 364 -1.23 23.22 3.78
N PHE A 365 -2.05 24.24 3.49
CA PHE A 365 -2.33 25.37 4.40
C PHE A 365 -2.78 24.92 5.80
N HIS A 366 -3.43 23.76 5.91
CA HIS A 366 -3.92 23.26 7.19
C HIS A 366 -2.90 22.43 7.98
N LEU A 367 -1.79 22.03 7.36
CA LEU A 367 -0.83 21.09 7.96
C LEU A 367 -0.37 21.58 9.34
N LYS A 368 0.10 22.83 9.44
CA LYS A 368 0.62 23.39 10.71
C LYS A 368 -0.48 23.53 11.77
N LYS A 369 -1.66 24.04 11.38
CA LYS A 369 -2.80 24.28 12.29
C LYS A 369 -3.46 22.99 12.78
N ARG A 370 -3.35 21.89 12.03
CA ARG A 370 -4.06 20.62 12.27
C ARG A 370 -3.13 19.40 12.40
N ARG A 371 -1.86 19.65 12.78
CA ARG A 371 -0.82 18.61 13.01
C ARG A 371 -0.73 17.59 11.86
N GLY A 372 -0.93 18.06 10.64
CA GLY A 372 -0.72 17.30 9.43
C GLY A 372 0.77 17.06 9.22
N LEU A 373 1.14 16.01 8.52
CA LEU A 373 2.54 15.65 8.23
C LEU A 373 2.87 15.89 6.77
N SER A 374 1.98 15.44 5.88
CA SER A 374 2.18 15.59 4.44
C SER A 374 0.89 15.48 3.65
N ILE A 375 0.85 16.20 2.54
CA ILE A 375 -0.14 16.09 1.46
C ILE A 375 0.57 15.60 0.20
N VAL A 376 0.00 14.60 -0.45
CA VAL A 376 0.49 14.07 -1.72
C VAL A 376 -0.71 13.90 -2.66
N ILE A 377 -0.64 14.47 -3.85
CA ILE A 377 -1.57 14.19 -4.95
C ILE A 377 -0.74 13.76 -6.15
N ASP A 378 -0.95 12.53 -6.62
CA ASP A 378 -0.16 11.97 -7.70
C ASP A 378 -0.84 12.06 -9.08
N CYS A 379 -0.01 12.01 -10.11
CA CYS A 379 -0.34 11.91 -11.51
C CYS A 379 0.35 10.66 -12.03
N TRP A 380 -0.45 9.68 -12.46
CA TRP A 380 0.03 8.43 -13.04
C TRP A 380 -0.62 8.22 -14.41
N PRO A 381 -0.05 8.83 -15.46
CA PRO A 381 -0.52 8.59 -16.82
C PRO A 381 -0.32 7.13 -17.21
N VAL A 382 -1.32 6.57 -17.88
CA VAL A 382 -1.29 5.19 -18.38
C VAL A 382 -1.23 5.17 -19.89
N HIS A 383 -0.59 4.14 -20.43
CA HIS A 383 -0.51 3.94 -21.87
C HIS A 383 -1.90 3.55 -22.43
N PRO A 384 -2.29 4.01 -23.64
CA PRO A 384 -3.60 3.69 -24.22
C PRO A 384 -3.90 2.19 -24.38
N LYS A 385 -2.86 1.35 -24.40
CA LYS A 385 -2.95 -0.11 -24.49
C LYS A 385 -2.78 -0.84 -23.14
N ILE A 386 -2.87 -0.14 -22.01
CA ILE A 386 -2.66 -0.75 -20.67
C ILE A 386 -3.52 -2.00 -20.44
N PHE A 387 -4.74 -2.02 -20.98
CA PHE A 387 -5.69 -3.13 -20.81
C PHE A 387 -5.81 -4.04 -22.04
N ALA A 388 -4.90 -3.92 -23.02
CA ALA A 388 -4.96 -4.74 -24.24
C ALA A 388 -4.83 -6.25 -23.97
N ASN A 389 -4.22 -6.61 -22.84
CA ASN A 389 -3.99 -8.00 -22.42
C ASN A 389 -4.88 -8.43 -21.24
N SER A 390 -5.82 -7.59 -20.80
CA SER A 390 -6.71 -7.95 -19.69
C SER A 390 -7.69 -9.04 -20.14
N PRO A 391 -7.90 -10.10 -19.35
CA PRO A 391 -8.73 -11.22 -19.76
C PRO A 391 -10.21 -10.82 -19.75
N PRO A 392 -11.00 -11.19 -20.78
CA PRO A 392 -12.40 -10.76 -20.93
C PRO A 392 -13.34 -11.27 -19.83
N GLY A 393 -12.94 -12.30 -19.07
CA GLY A 393 -13.68 -12.86 -17.93
C GLY A 393 -13.15 -12.47 -16.56
N ALA A 394 -12.28 -11.45 -16.45
CA ALA A 394 -11.79 -10.99 -15.15
C ALA A 394 -12.93 -10.53 -14.24
N ALA A 395 -12.82 -10.80 -12.93
CA ALA A 395 -13.73 -10.26 -11.92
C ALA A 395 -13.74 -8.71 -11.93
N TRP A 396 -12.64 -8.11 -12.38
CA TRP A 396 -12.47 -6.68 -12.54
C TRP A 396 -12.09 -6.36 -14.00
N PRO A 397 -13.05 -6.43 -14.95
CA PRO A 397 -12.75 -6.40 -16.37
C PRO A 397 -12.45 -4.96 -16.77
N HIS A 398 -11.33 -4.80 -17.47
CA HIS A 398 -11.00 -3.54 -18.10
C HIS A 398 -11.36 -3.64 -19.57
N LYS A 399 -12.09 -2.63 -20.07
CA LYS A 399 -12.36 -2.55 -21.50
C LYS A 399 -11.07 -2.09 -22.19
N PRO A 400 -10.54 -2.83 -23.19
CA PRO A 400 -9.34 -2.42 -23.91
C PRO A 400 -9.44 -1.04 -24.55
N SER A 401 -10.66 -0.59 -24.89
CA SER A 401 -10.95 0.71 -25.49
C SER A 401 -11.03 1.88 -24.50
N GLU A 402 -11.00 1.62 -23.19
CA GLU A 402 -11.14 2.65 -22.15
C GLU A 402 -9.92 2.63 -21.21
N PRO A 403 -8.76 3.15 -21.64
CA PRO A 403 -7.59 3.24 -20.78
C PRO A 403 -7.85 4.25 -19.65
N TYR A 404 -7.52 3.86 -18.42
CA TYR A 404 -7.52 4.73 -17.25
C TYR A 404 -6.61 4.15 -16.17
N GLY A 405 -6.11 5.02 -15.30
CA GLY A 405 -5.28 4.65 -14.16
C GLY A 405 -5.71 5.37 -12.88
N PRO A 406 -5.24 4.92 -11.72
CA PRO A 406 -5.55 5.57 -10.46
C PRO A 406 -4.74 6.86 -10.30
N MET A 407 -5.43 7.95 -9.94
CA MET A 407 -4.87 9.17 -9.40
C MET A 407 -5.10 9.18 -7.89
N LEU A 408 -4.04 9.18 -7.12
CA LEU A 408 -4.03 9.01 -5.67
C LEU A 408 -3.95 10.34 -4.95
N VAL A 409 -4.67 10.41 -3.84
CA VAL A 409 -4.56 11.46 -2.84
C VAL A 409 -4.19 10.78 -1.53
N TYR A 410 -3.12 11.25 -0.89
CA TYR A 410 -2.65 10.70 0.37
C TYR A 410 -2.34 11.80 1.36
N PHE A 411 -3.07 11.80 2.47
CA PHE A 411 -2.86 12.72 3.58
C PHE A 411 -2.31 11.94 4.78
N ARG A 412 -1.32 12.52 5.47
CA ARG A 412 -0.79 12.02 6.74
C ARG A 412 -0.91 13.08 7.82
N TRP A 413 -1.15 12.64 9.05
CA TRP A 413 -1.27 13.50 10.24
C TRP A 413 -0.96 12.71 11.50
N ARG A 414 -0.79 13.37 12.65
CA ARG A 414 -0.43 12.67 13.92
C ARG A 414 -1.63 12.28 14.76
N ASN A 415 -2.56 13.20 14.98
CA ASN A 415 -3.53 13.07 16.07
C ASN A 415 -4.86 12.45 15.65
N LYS A 416 -5.38 11.52 16.46
CA LYS A 416 -6.73 10.93 16.31
C LYS A 416 -7.83 11.99 16.34
N THR A 417 -7.68 13.04 17.13
CA THR A 417 -8.65 14.14 17.26
C THR A 417 -8.87 14.93 15.95
N ASP A 418 -7.91 14.87 15.01
CA ASP A 418 -8.02 15.55 13.72
C ASP A 418 -8.51 14.61 12.59
N ASP A 419 -8.85 13.36 12.89
CA ASP A 419 -9.29 12.37 11.88
C ASP A 419 -10.47 12.86 11.05
N GLY A 420 -11.53 13.33 11.73
CA GLY A 420 -12.74 13.81 11.05
C GLY A 420 -12.44 14.97 10.11
N PHE A 421 -11.53 15.87 10.51
CA PHE A 421 -11.09 16.99 9.67
C PHE A 421 -10.34 16.51 8.44
N TRP A 422 -9.29 15.71 8.62
CA TRP A 422 -8.43 15.27 7.51
C TRP A 422 -9.16 14.35 6.53
N ILE A 423 -10.03 13.46 7.02
CA ILE A 423 -10.86 12.61 6.17
C ILE A 423 -11.86 13.45 5.36
N THR A 424 -12.49 14.45 5.99
CA THR A 424 -13.42 15.36 5.29
C THR A 424 -12.70 16.19 4.23
N LYS A 425 -11.51 16.71 4.56
CA LYS A 425 -10.68 17.49 3.62
C LYS A 425 -10.25 16.62 2.42
N LEU A 426 -9.85 15.37 2.66
CA LEU A 426 -9.47 14.43 1.61
C LEU A 426 -10.67 14.13 0.68
N LYS A 427 -11.84 13.82 1.25
CA LYS A 427 -13.08 13.60 0.47
C LYS A 427 -13.45 14.82 -0.36
N GLY A 428 -13.41 16.02 0.23
CA GLY A 428 -13.69 17.27 -0.49
C GLY A 428 -12.70 17.54 -1.62
N THR A 429 -11.42 17.24 -1.41
CA THR A 429 -10.37 17.34 -2.44
C THR A 429 -10.65 16.40 -3.62
N LEU A 430 -10.93 15.12 -3.34
CA LEU A 430 -11.31 14.15 -4.37
C LEU A 430 -12.58 14.59 -5.13
N ASN A 431 -13.59 15.10 -4.43
CA ASN A 431 -14.84 15.53 -5.07
C ASN A 431 -14.63 16.70 -6.03
N ARG A 432 -13.81 17.71 -5.66
CA ARG A 432 -13.51 18.85 -6.53
C ARG A 432 -12.71 18.45 -7.76
N ILE A 433 -11.72 17.56 -7.61
CA ILE A 433 -10.96 17.04 -8.76
C ILE A 433 -11.86 16.18 -9.65
N ARG A 434 -12.72 15.33 -9.06
CA ARG A 434 -13.67 14.48 -9.79
C ARG A 434 -14.66 15.32 -10.60
N ALA A 435 -15.19 16.41 -10.04
CA ALA A 435 -16.12 17.28 -10.74
C ALA A 435 -15.50 17.86 -12.01
N LEU A 436 -14.26 18.35 -11.94
CA LEU A 436 -13.51 18.82 -13.11
C LEU A 436 -13.28 17.67 -14.11
N ALA A 437 -12.80 16.52 -13.64
CA ALA A 437 -12.50 15.38 -14.50
C ALA A 437 -13.75 14.89 -15.25
N ARG A 438 -14.92 14.85 -14.62
CA ARG A 438 -16.20 14.50 -15.26
C ARG A 438 -16.60 15.53 -16.29
N ASN A 439 -16.63 16.82 -15.91
CA ASN A 439 -17.00 17.92 -16.80
C ASN A 439 -16.15 17.96 -18.08
N LYS A 440 -14.87 17.56 -17.98
CA LYS A 440 -13.92 17.56 -19.10
C LYS A 440 -13.78 16.20 -19.81
N GLY A 441 -14.55 15.19 -19.42
CA GLY A 441 -14.47 13.84 -20.01
C GLY A 441 -13.11 13.14 -19.79
N LEU A 442 -12.43 13.45 -18.68
CA LEU A 442 -11.10 12.93 -18.33
C LEU A 442 -11.15 11.65 -17.48
N THR A 443 -12.35 11.14 -17.22
CA THR A 443 -12.62 9.91 -16.50
C THR A 443 -13.77 9.18 -17.21
N PRO A 444 -13.78 7.83 -17.24
CA PRO A 444 -14.92 7.10 -17.76
C PRO A 444 -16.21 7.42 -16.97
N ILE A 445 -17.37 7.21 -17.58
CA ILE A 445 -18.67 7.47 -16.93
C ILE A 445 -18.86 6.53 -15.71
N LYS A 446 -18.51 5.24 -15.86
CA LYS A 446 -18.57 4.22 -14.81
C LYS A 446 -17.23 3.50 -14.68
N PRO A 447 -16.17 4.18 -14.18
CA PRO A 447 -14.88 3.56 -14.03
C PRO A 447 -14.92 2.53 -12.90
N ALA A 448 -14.20 1.43 -13.07
CA ALA A 448 -14.02 0.46 -12.00
C ALA A 448 -13.14 1.13 -10.93
N LEU A 449 -13.71 1.44 -9.78
CA LEU A 449 -12.94 2.10 -8.71
C LEU A 449 -11.89 1.13 -8.14
N TYR A 450 -10.67 1.63 -7.97
CA TYR A 450 -9.53 0.79 -7.58
C TYR A 450 -9.65 0.31 -6.14
N ASN A 451 -9.91 -0.99 -5.96
CA ASN A 451 -10.19 -1.61 -4.65
C ASN A 451 -9.11 -1.30 -3.60
N ASN A 452 -7.82 -1.43 -3.96
CA ASN A 452 -6.71 -1.27 -3.03
C ASN A 452 -6.61 0.11 -2.35
N LEU A 453 -7.15 1.17 -2.98
CA LEU A 453 -6.96 2.56 -2.54
C LEU A 453 -8.26 3.36 -2.49
N SER A 454 -9.39 2.71 -2.79
CA SER A 454 -10.72 3.30 -2.61
C SER A 454 -11.04 3.43 -1.12
N LEU A 455 -11.75 4.50 -0.77
CA LEU A 455 -12.26 4.67 0.60
C LEU A 455 -13.19 3.51 0.96
N GLU A 456 -13.18 3.12 2.22
CA GLU A 456 -14.05 2.08 2.81
C GLU A 456 -15.55 2.37 2.63
N THR A 457 -15.90 3.65 2.46
CA THR A 457 -17.28 4.10 2.21
C THR A 457 -17.69 3.96 0.74
N VAL A 458 -16.79 3.58 -0.16
CA VAL A 458 -17.12 3.34 -1.57
C VAL A 458 -18.03 2.12 -1.66
N PRO A 459 -19.23 2.24 -2.26
CA PRO A 459 -20.12 1.10 -2.39
C PRO A 459 -19.56 0.09 -3.40
N VAL A 460 -19.76 -1.19 -3.09
CA VAL A 460 -19.15 -2.32 -3.81
C VAL A 460 -19.59 -2.40 -5.28
N HIS A 461 -20.78 -1.91 -5.62
CA HIS A 461 -21.24 -1.81 -7.01
C HIS A 461 -20.39 -0.84 -7.85
N LYS A 462 -19.72 0.17 -7.25
CA LYS A 462 -18.80 1.06 -7.98
C LYS A 462 -17.42 0.40 -8.22
N ILE A 463 -17.09 -0.66 -7.47
CA ILE A 463 -15.84 -1.42 -7.66
C ILE A 463 -16.03 -2.48 -8.75
N TYR A 464 -17.06 -3.32 -8.63
CA TYR A 464 -17.27 -4.47 -9.51
C TYR A 464 -18.28 -4.25 -10.64
N ARG A 465 -19.09 -3.17 -10.58
CA ARG A 465 -20.02 -2.75 -11.63
C ARG A 465 -20.93 -3.89 -12.11
N GLU A 466 -21.01 -4.10 -13.43
CA GLU A 466 -21.80 -5.16 -14.08
C GLU A 466 -21.49 -6.57 -13.60
N ASN A 467 -20.27 -6.82 -13.09
CA ASN A 467 -19.88 -8.14 -12.59
C ASN A 467 -20.39 -8.43 -11.19
N LEU A 468 -20.91 -7.42 -10.45
CA LEU A 468 -21.34 -7.62 -9.07
C LEU A 468 -22.39 -8.74 -8.96
N SER A 469 -23.41 -8.76 -9.82
CA SER A 469 -24.47 -9.78 -9.77
C SER A 469 -23.94 -11.20 -9.98
N TRP A 470 -22.95 -11.38 -10.86
CA TRP A 470 -22.29 -12.67 -11.05
C TRP A 470 -21.44 -13.03 -9.82
N LEU A 471 -20.66 -12.09 -9.29
CA LEU A 471 -19.83 -12.31 -8.11
C LEU A 471 -20.67 -12.65 -6.86
N MET A 472 -21.87 -12.10 -6.72
CA MET A 472 -22.80 -12.49 -5.65
C MET A 472 -23.21 -13.97 -5.75
N LYS A 473 -23.41 -14.48 -6.97
CA LYS A 473 -23.68 -15.91 -7.20
C LYS A 473 -22.46 -16.77 -6.86
N VAL A 474 -21.26 -16.32 -7.23
CA VAL A 474 -20.00 -16.98 -6.84
C VAL A 474 -19.87 -17.03 -5.32
N LYS A 475 -20.15 -15.93 -4.62
CA LYS A 475 -20.14 -15.89 -3.16
C LYS A 475 -21.15 -16.85 -2.55
N ALA A 476 -22.37 -16.89 -3.05
CA ALA A 476 -23.37 -17.86 -2.56
C ALA A 476 -22.92 -19.32 -2.73
N LYS A 477 -22.12 -19.62 -3.76
CA LYS A 477 -21.57 -20.96 -3.98
C LYS A 477 -20.44 -21.31 -3.01
N TYR A 478 -19.47 -20.42 -2.82
CA TYR A 478 -18.23 -20.73 -2.09
C TYR A 478 -18.19 -20.23 -0.64
N ASP A 479 -19.06 -19.29 -0.28
CA ASP A 479 -19.20 -18.73 1.07
C ASP A 479 -20.68 -18.50 1.44
N PRO A 480 -21.54 -19.54 1.40
CA PRO A 480 -22.99 -19.41 1.62
C PRO A 480 -23.38 -18.90 3.01
N ASN A 481 -22.49 -19.06 4.00
CA ASN A 481 -22.70 -18.63 5.38
C ASN A 481 -22.11 -17.25 5.68
N ASP A 482 -21.63 -16.54 4.64
CA ASP A 482 -21.04 -15.20 4.73
C ASP A 482 -19.88 -15.08 5.72
N VAL A 483 -19.04 -16.12 5.82
CA VAL A 483 -17.87 -16.11 6.71
C VAL A 483 -16.90 -15.00 6.27
N MET A 484 -16.71 -14.81 4.96
CA MET A 484 -15.85 -13.74 4.43
C MET A 484 -16.48 -12.35 4.56
N GLY A 485 -17.79 -12.27 4.81
CA GLY A 485 -18.48 -11.03 5.18
C GLY A 485 -17.93 -10.42 6.47
N GLN A 486 -17.40 -11.24 7.38
CA GLN A 486 -16.83 -10.82 8.66
C GLN A 486 -15.39 -10.30 8.57
N ALA A 487 -14.69 -10.50 7.44
CA ALA A 487 -13.32 -10.02 7.26
C ALA A 487 -13.27 -8.49 7.02
N GLY A 488 -12.09 -7.91 6.78
CA GLY A 488 -11.96 -6.52 6.32
C GLY A 488 -12.22 -6.31 4.81
N GLY A 489 -12.27 -5.04 4.38
CA GLY A 489 -12.37 -4.63 2.97
C GLY A 489 -13.79 -4.53 2.42
N HIS A 490 -13.92 -4.20 1.13
CA HIS A 490 -15.22 -4.05 0.45
C HIS A 490 -15.94 -5.39 0.28
N LYS A 491 -17.21 -5.44 0.73
CA LYS A 491 -18.01 -6.67 0.87
C LYS A 491 -19.01 -6.89 -0.26
N ILE A 492 -18.83 -7.99 -0.97
CA ILE A 492 -19.83 -8.51 -1.91
C ILE A 492 -20.94 -9.15 -1.06
N PRO A 493 -22.20 -8.70 -1.16
CA PRO A 493 -23.29 -9.26 -0.38
C PRO A 493 -23.72 -10.64 -0.92
N LEU A 494 -24.34 -11.47 -0.07
CA LEU A 494 -25.08 -12.64 -0.56
C LEU A 494 -26.34 -12.22 -1.35
N PRO A 495 -26.80 -13.03 -2.32
CA PRO A 495 -28.09 -12.81 -2.98
C PRO A 495 -29.22 -12.67 -1.96
N GLY A 496 -30.13 -11.71 -2.17
CA GLY A 496 -31.26 -11.45 -1.25
C GLY A 496 -30.94 -10.56 -0.04
N ASN A 497 -29.67 -10.49 0.40
CA ASN A 497 -29.21 -9.54 1.44
C ASN A 497 -28.86 -8.16 0.89
N ALA A 498 -29.05 -7.94 -0.42
CA ALA A 498 -29.05 -6.62 -1.02
C ALA A 498 -30.29 -5.82 -0.59
N LYS A 499 -30.47 -5.58 0.72
CA LYS A 499 -31.28 -4.44 1.16
C LYS A 499 -30.58 -3.20 0.61
N THR A 500 -31.07 -2.69 -0.52
CA THR A 500 -31.32 -1.27 -0.85
C THR A 500 -30.61 -0.22 0.01
N ARG A 501 -29.30 -0.35 0.26
CA ARG A 501 -28.45 0.71 0.76
C ARG A 501 -27.71 1.29 -0.44
N GLY A 502 -28.39 2.22 -1.10
CA GLY A 502 -27.85 3.02 -2.19
C GLY A 502 -28.49 2.76 -3.55
N ASN A 503 -29.81 2.85 -3.64
CA ASN A 503 -30.46 3.50 -4.80
C ASN A 503 -30.43 5.03 -4.60
N ASP A 504 -29.31 5.56 -4.09
CA ASP A 504 -28.98 6.97 -4.26
C ASP A 504 -28.27 7.07 -5.61
N ASP A 505 -29.07 6.94 -6.67
CA ASP A 505 -28.83 7.58 -7.97
C ASP A 505 -29.05 9.10 -7.87
N SER A 506 -28.95 9.68 -6.66
CA SER A 506 -29.06 11.11 -6.38
C SER A 506 -27.73 11.87 -6.53
N ASP A 507 -26.62 11.19 -6.85
CA ASP A 507 -25.53 11.81 -7.59
C ASP A 507 -25.95 11.86 -9.07
N SER A 508 -26.86 12.77 -9.40
CA SER A 508 -27.42 13.00 -10.74
C SER A 508 -26.35 12.96 -11.84
N ASP A 509 -26.71 12.31 -12.95
CA ASP A 509 -25.99 12.18 -14.23
C ASP A 509 -25.17 13.40 -14.67
#